data_AF-A0AB37S3B3-F1
#
_entry.id   AF-A0AB37S3B3-F1
#
_cell.length_a   1.000
_cell.length_b   1.000
_cell.length_c   1.000
_cell.angle_alpha   90.00
_cell.angle_beta   90.00
_cell.angle_gamma   90.00
#
_symmetry.space_group_name_H-M   'P 1'
#
loop_
_entity.id
_entity.type
_entity.pdbx_description
1 polymer ?
#
loop_
_entity_poly.entity_id
_entity_poly.type
_entity_poly.pdbx_seq_one_letter_code
_entity_poly.pdbx_strand_id
1 'polypeptide(L)' 'MSAIESVLHETRQFAPPAALEKAANISGMPAYRALVAEAEQDYEGFWARLAREGLSWHKPFTKV' A
#
# COMPACT_ATOMS: atom_id res chain seq x y z
N MET A 1 31.76 24.74 22.29
CA MET A 1 31.69 24.06 20.98
C MET A 1 30.26 24.15 20.51
N SER A 2 29.95 25.01 19.53
CA SER A 2 28.60 25.09 18.95
C SER A 2 28.40 23.93 17.98
N ALA A 3 27.38 23.09 18.24
CA ALA A 3 26.94 22.08 17.31
C ALA A 3 26.20 22.74 16.13
N ILE A 4 26.40 22.23 14.91
CA ILE A 4 25.63 22.65 13.74
C ILE A 4 24.21 22.11 13.92
N GLU A 5 23.23 23.00 14.10
CA GLU A 5 21.82 22.66 14.06
C GLU A 5 21.28 22.88 12.64
N SER A 6 20.83 21.81 12.01
CA SER A 6 20.16 21.87 10.70
C SER A 6 18.74 22.41 10.88
N VAL A 7 18.53 23.68 10.53
CA VAL A 7 17.20 24.35 10.62
C VAL A 7 16.33 24.09 9.39
N LEU A 8 16.91 23.59 8.29
CA LEU A 8 16.19 23.38 7.04
C LEU A 8 15.38 22.06 7.08
N HIS A 9 14.05 22.18 7.08
CA HIS A 9 13.14 21.05 6.95
C HIS A 9 12.66 20.96 5.50
N GLU A 10 13.20 20.01 4.76
CA GLU A 10 12.80 19.76 3.37
C GLU A 10 11.49 18.94 3.33
N THR A 11 10.45 19.49 2.70
CA THR A 11 9.11 18.88 2.64
C THR A 11 8.63 18.60 1.21
N ARG A 12 9.47 18.81 0.20
CA ARG A 12 9.11 18.53 -1.20
C ARG A 12 8.69 17.08 -1.38
N GLN A 13 7.50 16.91 -1.97
CA GLN A 13 6.98 15.63 -2.40
C GLN A 13 7.01 15.57 -3.92
N PHE A 14 7.51 14.47 -4.47
CA PHE A 14 7.55 14.24 -5.91
C PHE A 14 6.58 13.11 -6.22
N ALA A 15 5.46 13.46 -6.85
CA ALA A 15 4.49 12.48 -7.29
C ALA A 15 5.08 11.58 -8.39
N PRO A 16 4.71 10.29 -8.45
CA PRO A 16 5.08 9.45 -9.57
C PRO A 16 4.53 10.02 -10.88
N PRO A 17 5.23 9.83 -12.02
CA PRO A 17 4.69 10.22 -13.31
C PRO A 17 3.36 9.52 -13.61
N ALA A 18 2.41 10.23 -14.25
CA ALA A 18 1.06 9.70 -14.50
C ALA A 18 1.05 8.38 -15.32
N ALA A 19 2.05 8.17 -16.18
CA ALA A 19 2.20 6.92 -16.92
C ALA A 19 2.54 5.74 -15.99
N LEU A 20 3.39 5.97 -14.98
CA LEU A 20 3.75 4.96 -13.98
C LEU A 20 2.57 4.70 -13.04
N GLU A 21 1.85 5.74 -12.63
CA GLU A 21 0.66 5.61 -11.79
C GLU A 21 -0.41 4.72 -12.47
N LYS A 22 -0.63 4.87 -13.77
CA LYS A 22 -1.60 4.06 -14.52
C LYS A 22 -1.15 2.60 -14.73
N ALA A 23 0.15 2.35 -14.85
CA ALA A 23 0.70 1.02 -15.09
C ALA A 23 0.99 0.24 -13.80
N ALA A 24 0.93 0.90 -12.64
CA ALA A 24 1.18 0.26 -11.36
C ALA A 24 0.01 -0.65 -10.94
N ASN A 25 0.32 -1.72 -10.20
CA ASN A 25 -0.68 -2.62 -9.61
C ASN A 25 -1.63 -1.88 -8.65
N ILE A 26 -1.17 -0.76 -8.08
CA ILE A 26 -1.99 0.16 -7.29
C ILE A 26 -1.94 1.49 -8.03
N SER A 27 -3.08 1.88 -8.63
CA SER A 27 -3.17 3.08 -9.45
C SER A 27 -3.25 4.35 -8.60
N GLY A 28 -2.12 4.67 -7.97
CA GLY A 28 -1.93 5.87 -7.19
C GLY A 28 -2.48 5.84 -5.78
N MET A 29 -2.41 7.00 -5.13
CA MET A 29 -2.79 7.15 -3.73
C MET A 29 -4.28 6.89 -3.44
N PRO A 30 -5.23 7.24 -4.33
CA PRO A 30 -6.64 6.90 -4.11
C PRO A 30 -6.88 5.39 -4.04
N ALA A 31 -6.28 4.63 -4.96
CA ALA A 31 -6.39 3.17 -4.97
C ALA A 31 -5.73 2.56 -3.71
N TYR A 32 -4.57 3.08 -3.31
CA TYR A 32 -3.93 2.67 -2.06
C TYR A 32 -4.81 2.92 -0.84
N ARG A 33 -5.40 4.12 -0.71
CA ARG A 33 -6.28 4.45 0.43
C ARG A 33 -7.53 3.58 0.46
N ALA A 34 -8.09 3.22 -0.70
CA ALA A 34 -9.20 2.29 -0.78
C ALA A 34 -8.82 0.89 -0.27
N LEU A 35 -7.64 0.38 -0.65
CA LEU A 35 -7.12 -0.90 -0.15
C LEU A 35 -6.89 -0.87 1.37
N VAL A 36 -6.32 0.21 1.89
CA VAL A 36 -6.13 0.38 3.33
C VAL A 36 -7.48 0.41 4.06
N ALA A 37 -8.45 1.14 3.53
CA ALA A 37 -9.79 1.19 4.13
C ALA A 37 -10.49 -0.19 4.11
N GLU A 38 -10.33 -0.98 3.05
CA GLU A 38 -10.82 -2.37 3.00
C GLU A 38 -10.16 -3.22 4.10
N ALA A 39 -8.84 -3.14 4.22
CA ALA A 39 -8.09 -3.89 5.23
C ALA A 39 -8.40 -3.44 6.67
N GLU A 40 -8.71 -2.16 6.89
CA GLU A 40 -9.15 -1.63 8.20
C GLU A 40 -10.57 -2.09 8.56
N GLN A 41 -11.47 -2.21 7.58
CA GLN A 41 -12.85 -2.64 7.80
C GLN A 41 -12.97 -4.15 7.98
N ASP A 42 -12.26 -4.93 7.17
CA ASP A 42 -12.28 -6.39 7.21
C ASP A 42 -10.89 -6.97 6.93
N TYR A 43 -10.07 -6.99 7.99
CA TYR A 43 -8.69 -7.45 7.90
C TYR A 43 -8.58 -8.92 7.47
N GLU A 44 -9.39 -9.81 8.06
CA GLU A 44 -9.37 -11.22 7.71
C GLU A 44 -9.95 -11.46 6.31
N GLY A 45 -11.05 -10.81 5.95
CA GLY A 45 -11.63 -10.92 4.61
C GLY A 45 -10.70 -10.41 3.51
N PHE A 46 -9.99 -9.30 3.76
CA PHE A 46 -8.97 -8.75 2.87
C PHE A 46 -7.87 -9.79 2.56
N TRP A 47 -7.28 -10.38 3.60
CA TRP A 47 -6.23 -11.39 3.42
C TRP A 47 -6.76 -12.70 2.84
N ALA A 48 -7.96 -13.14 3.21
CA ALA A 48 -8.59 -14.32 2.64
C ALA A 48 -8.79 -14.18 1.13
N ARG A 49 -9.25 -13.00 0.68
CA ARG A 49 -9.45 -12.69 -0.73
C ARG A 49 -8.13 -12.70 -1.48
N LEU A 50 -7.13 -11.94 -1.00
CA LEU A 50 -5.81 -11.89 -1.62
C LEU A 50 -5.13 -13.27 -1.69
N ALA A 51 -5.25 -14.07 -0.63
CA ALA A 51 -4.70 -15.41 -0.61
C ALA A 51 -5.35 -16.33 -1.65
N ARG A 52 -6.67 -16.20 -1.90
CA ARG A 52 -7.38 -17.00 -2.90
C ARG A 52 -7.11 -16.53 -4.33
N GLU A 53 -6.90 -15.24 -4.54
CA GLU A 53 -6.64 -14.65 -5.86
C GLU A 53 -5.18 -14.79 -6.29
N GLY A 54 -4.24 -14.56 -5.38
CA GLY A 54 -2.81 -14.47 -5.67
C GLY A 54 -2.05 -15.78 -5.55
N LEU A 55 -2.62 -16.81 -4.90
CA LEU A 55 -1.92 -18.07 -4.63
C LEU A 55 -2.74 -19.26 -5.15
N SER A 56 -2.04 -20.21 -5.78
CA SER A 56 -2.63 -21.50 -6.18
C SER A 56 -2.52 -22.48 -5.02
N TRP A 57 -3.66 -22.84 -4.43
CA TRP A 57 -3.71 -23.76 -3.30
C TRP A 57 -3.98 -25.19 -3.76
N HIS A 58 -3.17 -26.13 -3.30
CA HIS A 58 -3.49 -27.55 -3.46
C HIS A 58 -4.68 -27.96 -2.58
N LYS A 59 -4.81 -27.40 -1.37
CA LYS A 59 -5.96 -27.55 -0.49
C LYS A 59 -6.36 -26.17 0.06
N PRO A 60 -7.65 -25.77 -0.04
CA PRO A 60 -8.11 -24.50 0.51
C PRO A 60 -7.90 -24.41 2.02
N PHE A 61 -7.51 -23.24 2.51
CA PHE A 61 -7.43 -22.95 3.94
C PHE A 61 -8.84 -22.75 4.53
N THR A 62 -8.98 -23.03 5.82
CA THR A 62 -10.24 -22.89 6.57
C THR A 62 -10.22 -21.79 7.63
N LYS A 63 -9.04 -21.24 7.92
CA LYS A 63 -8.82 -20.13 8.84
C LYS A 63 -7.88 -19.12 8.18
N VAL A 64 -8.16 -17.84 8.37
CA VAL A 64 -7.32 -16.72 7.93
C VAL A 64 -6.36 -16.34 9.04
#